data_AF-A0A964TUA2-F1
#
_entry.id   AF-A0A964TUA2-F1
#
_cell.length_a   1.000
_cell.length_b   1.000
_cell.length_c   1.000
_cell.angle_alpha   90.00
_cell.angle_beta   90.00
_cell.angle_gamma   90.00
#
_symmetry.space_group_name_H-M   'P 1'
#
loop_
_entity.id
_entity.type
_entity.pdbx_description
1 polymer ?
#
loop_
_entity_poly.entity_id
_entity_poly.type
_entity_poly.pdbx_seq_one_letter_code
_entity_poly.pdbx_strand_id
1 'polypeptide(L)'
;MKLLVSDMMAELAFQTGALAVEIVRQEPYFAILQGCGATWMVHADRAYRDHPLGHAVAGLGAQAERLLNLSRLTAETSDLAVVFGDFNVEPGSTTLRLFEEQGMTELVTNRAHGGTRTSFYRKPGKFADYMLVSDTSRVKRFDVTRSPEVSGHCPLFLETR
;
A
#
# COMPACT_ATOMS: atom_id res chain seq x y z
N MET A 1 7.96 -3.18 -1.69
CA MET A 1 7.92 -2.55 -0.35
C MET A 1 6.80 -3.24 0.40
N LYS A 2 7.11 -3.96 1.48
CA LYS A 2 6.10 -4.58 2.34
C LYS A 2 5.26 -3.44 2.91
N LEU A 3 3.93 -3.47 2.75
CA LEU A 3 3.02 -2.54 3.44
C LEU A 3 3.10 -2.68 4.97
N LEU A 4 3.71 -3.78 5.43
CA LEU A 4 3.85 -4.15 6.82
C LEU A 4 5.33 -4.09 7.20
N VAL A 5 5.70 -2.96 7.76
CA VAL A 5 7.00 -2.72 8.36
C VAL A 5 7.04 -3.44 9.70
N SER A 6 7.86 -4.48 9.83
CA SER A 6 8.02 -5.18 11.11
C SER A 6 8.68 -4.31 12.18
N ASP A 7 9.49 -3.34 11.76
CA ASP A 7 10.21 -2.39 12.61
C ASP A 7 10.10 -0.97 12.05
N MET A 8 9.14 -0.21 12.56
CA MET A 8 8.84 1.16 12.12
C MET A 8 10.05 2.07 12.27
N MET A 9 10.85 1.91 13.32
CA MET A 9 12.00 2.77 13.56
C MET A 9 13.10 2.52 12.53
N ALA A 10 13.37 1.26 12.20
CA ALA A 10 14.34 0.90 11.18
C ALA A 10 13.92 1.39 9.79
N GLU A 11 12.64 1.28 9.43
CA GLU A 11 12.13 1.79 8.15
C GLU A 11 12.25 3.31 8.06
N LEU A 12 11.84 4.04 9.10
CA LEU A 12 11.93 5.50 9.10
C LEU A 12 13.38 5.97 9.04
N ALA A 13 14.31 5.28 9.70
CA ALA A 13 15.74 5.55 9.60
C ALA A 13 16.27 5.33 8.17
N PHE A 14 15.81 4.29 7.47
CA PHE A 14 16.17 4.08 6.07
C PHE A 14 15.60 5.18 5.17
N GLN A 15 14.31 5.51 5.31
CA GLN A 15 13.63 6.51 4.49
C GLN A 15 14.27 7.91 4.66
N THR A 16 14.52 8.31 5.91
CA THR A 16 15.17 9.59 6.21
C THR A 16 16.65 9.61 5.83
N GLY A 17 17.40 8.55 6.14
CA GLY A 17 18.86 8.51 5.97
C GLY A 17 19.32 8.20 4.55
N ALA A 18 18.66 7.27 3.85
CA ALA A 18 19.07 6.83 2.51
C ALA A 18 18.37 7.61 1.40
N LEU A 19 17.10 7.97 1.59
CA LEU A 19 16.27 8.60 0.57
C LEU A 19 16.05 10.11 0.83
N ALA A 20 16.61 10.65 1.92
CA ALA A 20 16.47 12.06 2.32
C ALA A 20 15.00 12.51 2.40
N VAL A 21 14.12 11.61 2.84
CA VAL A 21 12.67 11.81 2.92
C VAL A 21 12.33 12.48 4.25
N GLU A 22 11.41 13.44 4.23
CA GLU A 22 10.87 14.09 5.41
C GLU A 22 9.76 13.24 6.04
N ILE A 23 9.73 13.14 7.37
CA ILE A 23 8.61 12.53 8.11
C ILE A 23 7.58 13.63 8.40
N VAL A 24 6.48 13.63 7.64
CA VAL A 24 5.38 14.59 7.79
C VAL A 24 4.55 14.28 9.04
N ARG A 25 4.32 13.00 9.32
CA ARG A 25 3.55 12.54 10.48
C ARG A 25 4.07 11.20 10.94
N GLN A 26 4.22 11.00 12.24
CA GLN A 26 4.55 9.70 12.82
C GLN A 26 3.57 9.37 13.93
N GLU A 27 3.04 8.15 13.85
CA GLU A 27 2.22 7.51 14.88
C GLU A 27 2.90 6.20 15.28
N PRO A 28 2.46 5.54 16.38
CA PRO A 28 3.05 4.28 16.82
C PRO A 28 3.07 3.16 15.76
N TYR A 29 2.24 3.32 14.72
CA TYR A 29 1.82 2.26 13.83
C TYR A 29 1.76 2.66 12.34
N PHE A 30 1.99 3.92 12.03
CA PHE A 30 2.17 4.38 10.66
C PHE A 30 2.93 5.70 10.65
N ALA A 31 3.48 6.05 9.50
CA ALA A 31 4.06 7.36 9.27
C ALA A 31 3.76 7.85 7.86
N ILE A 32 3.58 9.16 7.70
CA ILE A 32 3.46 9.83 6.42
C ILE A 32 4.81 10.46 6.12
N LEU A 33 5.29 10.20 4.92
CA LEU A 33 6.60 10.52 4.42
C LEU A 33 6.47 11.37 3.16
N GLN A 34 7.34 12.36 3.00
CA GLN A 34 7.37 13.23 1.83
C GLN A 34 8.80 13.38 1.32
N GLY A 35 9.01 13.10 0.04
CA GLY A 35 10.34 13.14 -0.56
C GLY A 35 10.26 12.89 -2.06
N CYS A 36 11.27 13.29 -2.82
CA CYS A 36 11.32 13.06 -4.28
C CYS A 36 10.07 13.53 -5.05
N GLY A 37 9.38 14.56 -4.55
CA GLY A 37 8.15 15.09 -5.17
C GLY A 37 6.87 14.27 -4.93
N ALA A 38 6.89 13.32 -3.99
CA ALA A 38 5.72 12.50 -3.64
C ALA A 38 5.49 12.44 -2.13
N THR A 39 4.26 12.12 -1.74
CA THR A 39 3.86 11.86 -0.35
C THR A 39 3.29 10.45 -0.26
N TRP A 40 3.77 9.63 0.68
CA TRP A 40 3.31 8.27 0.89
C TRP A 40 3.24 7.91 2.37
N MET A 41 2.54 6.81 2.69
CA MET A 41 2.39 6.34 4.07
C MET A 41 3.01 4.94 4.22
N VAL A 42 3.74 4.72 5.32
CA VAL A 42 4.28 3.41 5.74
C VAL A 42 3.52 2.93 6.97
N HIS A 43 3.21 1.63 7.07
CA HIS A 43 2.48 1.04 8.21
C HIS A 43 3.31 -0.02 8.93
N ALA A 44 3.16 -0.12 10.25
CA ALA A 44 3.82 -1.16 11.06
C ALA A 44 2.95 -2.41 11.17
N ASP A 45 3.58 -3.59 11.08
CA ASP A 45 2.91 -4.90 11.23
C ASP A 45 2.22 -5.07 12.60
N ARG A 46 2.74 -4.40 13.65
CA ARG A 46 2.22 -4.47 15.03
C ARG A 46 0.97 -3.62 15.29
N ALA A 47 0.63 -2.69 14.40
CA ALA A 47 -0.60 -1.90 14.46
C ALA A 47 -1.89 -2.73 14.54
N TYR A 48 -1.79 -3.98 14.10
CA TYR A 48 -2.90 -4.86 13.85
C TYR A 48 -2.99 -6.04 14.83
N ARG A 49 -2.07 -6.13 15.81
CA ARG A 49 -1.92 -7.34 16.66
C ARG A 49 -2.65 -7.26 18.02
N ASP A 50 -2.76 -6.08 18.65
CA ASP A 50 -3.19 -5.96 20.07
C ASP A 50 -4.17 -4.77 20.35
N HIS A 51 -5.18 -4.54 19.49
CA HIS A 51 -6.21 -3.51 19.76
C HIS A 51 -7.36 -4.09 20.61
N PRO A 52 -7.97 -3.36 21.56
CA PRO A 52 -9.10 -3.82 22.39
C PRO A 52 -10.37 -4.27 21.63
N LEU A 53 -10.41 -4.07 20.32
CA LEU A 53 -11.45 -4.52 19.40
C LEU A 53 -11.05 -5.76 18.58
N GLY A 54 -9.86 -6.32 18.82
CA GLY A 54 -9.31 -7.45 18.07
C GLY A 54 -10.13 -8.74 18.18
N HIS A 55 -10.99 -8.85 19.19
CA HIS A 55 -11.94 -9.95 19.33
C HIS A 55 -13.33 -9.64 18.75
N ALA A 56 -13.64 -8.37 18.50
CA ALA A 56 -14.97 -7.93 18.05
C ALA A 56 -15.02 -7.53 16.56
N VAL A 57 -13.89 -7.29 15.90
CA VAL A 57 -13.84 -7.04 14.46
C VAL A 57 -12.64 -7.75 13.83
N ALA A 58 -12.72 -9.08 13.76
CA ALA A 58 -11.76 -9.93 13.05
C ALA A 58 -11.90 -9.88 11.51
N GLY A 59 -12.47 -8.80 10.95
CA GLY A 59 -12.67 -8.63 9.52
C GLY A 59 -11.65 -7.64 8.97
N LEU A 60 -10.91 -8.04 7.92
CA LEU A 60 -10.03 -7.15 7.16
C LEU A 60 -10.68 -5.84 6.68
N GLY A 61 -12.01 -5.71 6.78
CA GLY A 61 -12.75 -4.51 6.42
C GLY A 61 -12.58 -3.31 7.36
N ALA A 62 -12.51 -3.51 8.68
CA ALA A 62 -12.24 -2.40 9.60
C ALA A 62 -10.82 -1.82 9.42
N GLN A 63 -9.89 -2.62 8.91
CA GLN A 63 -8.54 -2.18 8.56
C GLN A 63 -8.56 -1.27 7.32
N ALA A 64 -9.33 -1.64 6.30
CA ALA A 64 -9.49 -0.85 5.08
C ALA A 64 -10.17 0.50 5.36
N GLU A 65 -11.24 0.50 6.17
CA GLU A 65 -11.95 1.73 6.55
C GLU A 65 -11.03 2.71 7.30
N ARG A 66 -10.22 2.21 8.23
CA ARG A 66 -9.26 3.05 8.97
C ARG A 66 -8.19 3.63 8.05
N LEU A 67 -7.69 2.84 7.09
CA LEU A 67 -6.70 3.31 6.11
C LEU A 67 -7.25 4.45 5.25
N LEU A 68 -8.47 4.28 4.74
CA LEU A 68 -9.18 5.29 3.96
C LEU A 68 -9.44 6.58 4.74
N ASN A 69 -9.85 6.46 6.00
CA ASN A 69 -10.09 7.63 6.83
C ASN A 69 -8.79 8.41 7.09
N LEU A 70 -7.66 7.74 7.27
CA LEU A 70 -6.36 8.40 7.44
C LEU A 70 -5.84 9.05 6.16
N SER A 71 -5.98 8.40 5.00
CA SER A 71 -5.58 9.00 3.71
C SER A 71 -6.38 10.27 3.40
N ARG A 72 -7.66 10.31 3.78
CA ARG A 72 -8.53 11.49 3.61
C ARG A 72 -8.16 12.67 4.52
N LEU A 73 -7.56 12.42 5.68
CA LEU A 73 -7.19 13.47 6.63
C LEU A 73 -5.91 14.23 6.22
N THR A 74 -5.19 13.74 5.21
CA THR A 74 -3.82 14.20 4.91
C THR A 74 -3.64 14.66 3.47
N ALA A 75 -4.55 14.32 2.56
CA ALA A 75 -4.59 14.85 1.21
C ALA A 75 -5.46 16.13 1.16
N GLU A 76 -4.98 17.19 0.52
CA GLU A 76 -5.90 18.25 0.08
C GLU A 76 -6.84 17.66 -0.98
N THR A 77 -8.07 18.20 -1.09
CA THR A 77 -9.12 17.64 -1.97
C THR A 77 -8.76 17.58 -3.46
N SER A 78 -7.65 18.21 -3.87
CA SER A 78 -7.13 18.19 -5.25
C SER A 78 -5.97 17.21 -5.49
N ASP A 79 -5.44 16.58 -4.44
CA ASP A 79 -4.31 15.66 -4.55
C ASP A 79 -4.73 14.24 -4.96
N LEU A 80 -3.83 13.57 -5.69
CA LEU A 80 -4.01 12.17 -6.05
C LEU A 80 -3.68 11.33 -4.82
N ALA A 81 -4.68 10.69 -4.23
CA ALA A 81 -4.45 9.72 -3.17
C ALA A 81 -4.02 8.39 -3.80
N VAL A 82 -2.90 7.84 -3.33
CA VAL A 82 -2.39 6.53 -3.74
C VAL A 82 -2.21 5.66 -2.49
N VAL A 83 -2.82 4.48 -2.50
CA VAL A 83 -2.68 3.46 -1.46
C VAL A 83 -2.04 2.23 -2.08
N PHE A 84 -0.91 1.75 -1.56
CA PHE A 84 -0.17 0.68 -2.23
C PHE A 84 0.69 -0.18 -1.31
N GLY A 85 0.94 -1.41 -1.75
CA GLY A 85 1.92 -2.38 -1.23
C GLY A 85 1.30 -3.75 -0.93
N ASP A 86 1.93 -4.55 -0.05
CA ASP A 86 1.53 -5.93 0.27
C ASP A 86 0.33 -6.06 1.25
N PHE A 87 -0.87 -6.30 0.72
CA PHE A 87 -2.08 -6.59 1.49
C PHE A 87 -2.23 -8.07 1.83
N ASN A 88 -1.49 -8.95 1.14
CA ASN A 88 -1.59 -10.41 1.27
C ASN A 88 -3.03 -10.96 1.17
N VAL A 89 -3.85 -10.37 0.29
CA VAL A 89 -5.21 -10.81 -0.05
C VAL A 89 -5.30 -11.26 -1.51
N GLU A 90 -6.30 -12.08 -1.83
CA GLU A 90 -6.59 -12.46 -3.22
C GLU A 90 -7.49 -11.41 -3.92
N PRO A 91 -7.48 -11.37 -5.28
CA PRO A 91 -8.39 -10.53 -6.05
C PRO A 91 -9.85 -10.77 -5.68
N GLY A 92 -10.63 -9.69 -5.60
CA GLY A 92 -12.05 -9.76 -5.22
C GLY A 92 -12.31 -9.93 -3.72
N SER A 93 -11.28 -9.86 -2.87
CA SER A 93 -11.44 -9.83 -1.41
C SER A 93 -12.27 -8.64 -0.94
N THR A 94 -12.92 -8.79 0.23
CA THR A 94 -13.72 -7.73 0.85
C THR A 94 -12.92 -6.45 1.10
N THR A 95 -11.62 -6.58 1.40
CA THR A 95 -10.70 -5.45 1.57
C THR A 95 -10.65 -4.57 0.33
N LEU A 96 -10.42 -5.17 -0.85
CA LEU A 96 -10.33 -4.42 -2.10
C LEU A 96 -11.67 -3.78 -2.45
N ARG A 97 -12.78 -4.49 -2.25
CA ARG A 97 -14.13 -3.96 -2.47
C ARG A 97 -14.43 -2.74 -1.60
N LEU A 98 -14.01 -2.73 -0.35
CA LEU A 98 -14.21 -1.58 0.53
C LEU A 98 -13.43 -0.35 0.05
N PHE A 99 -12.24 -0.51 -0.52
CA PHE A 99 -11.54 0.61 -1.16
C PHE A 99 -12.29 1.10 -2.40
N GLU A 100 -12.80 0.18 -3.23
CA GLU A 100 -13.58 0.50 -4.43
C GLU A 100 -14.88 1.25 -4.09
N GLU A 101 -15.64 0.77 -3.11
CA GLU A 101 -16.87 1.42 -2.59
C GLU A 101 -16.60 2.84 -2.06
N GLN A 102 -15.34 3.12 -1.70
CA GLN A 102 -14.90 4.39 -1.15
C GLN A 102 -14.25 5.30 -2.18
N GLY A 103 -14.37 4.94 -3.46
CA GLY A 103 -13.96 5.75 -4.61
C GLY A 103 -12.52 5.51 -5.09
N MET A 104 -11.83 4.49 -4.56
CA MET A 104 -10.49 4.14 -5.01
C MET A 104 -10.54 3.13 -6.15
N THR A 105 -9.65 3.23 -7.13
CA THR A 105 -9.53 2.29 -8.23
C THR A 105 -8.27 1.44 -8.08
N GLU A 106 -8.43 0.12 -7.97
CA GLU A 106 -7.34 -0.86 -7.94
C GLU A 106 -6.73 -1.06 -9.34
N LEU A 107 -5.40 -1.07 -9.46
CA LEU A 107 -4.68 -1.03 -10.74
C LEU A 107 -4.05 -2.38 -11.17
N VAL A 108 -3.78 -3.30 -10.25
CA VAL A 108 -3.06 -4.57 -10.48
C VAL A 108 -3.93 -5.60 -11.20
N THR A 109 -5.14 -5.84 -10.72
CA THR A 109 -6.00 -6.92 -11.22
C THR A 109 -6.68 -6.55 -12.52
N ASN A 110 -6.98 -5.27 -12.70
CA ASN A 110 -7.65 -4.72 -13.88
C ASN A 110 -6.83 -4.82 -15.17
N ARG A 111 -5.53 -5.12 -15.12
CA ARG A 111 -4.62 -5.05 -16.29
C ARG A 111 -3.91 -6.36 -16.67
N ALA A 112 -4.45 -7.51 -16.24
CA ALA A 112 -3.99 -8.84 -16.66
C ALA A 112 -2.48 -9.15 -16.39
N HIS A 113 -1.88 -8.56 -15.35
CA HIS A 113 -0.45 -8.69 -15.04
C HIS A 113 0.02 -10.09 -14.58
N GLY A 114 -0.89 -11.06 -14.44
CA GLY A 114 -0.55 -12.44 -14.08
C GLY A 114 -0.01 -12.64 -12.65
N GLY A 115 -0.09 -11.62 -11.80
CA GLY A 115 0.33 -11.63 -10.39
C GLY A 115 1.48 -10.68 -10.05
N THR A 116 1.64 -10.39 -8.77
CA THR A 116 2.72 -9.56 -8.20
C THR A 116 3.81 -10.36 -7.52
N ARG A 117 3.76 -11.69 -7.60
CA ARG A 117 4.81 -12.59 -7.10
C ARG A 117 5.65 -13.16 -8.25
N THR A 118 6.93 -13.40 -7.96
CA THR A 118 7.93 -13.93 -8.89
C THR A 118 8.22 -15.41 -8.62
N SER A 119 9.14 -16.01 -9.38
CA SER A 119 9.57 -17.40 -9.15
C SER A 119 10.26 -17.64 -7.80
N PHE A 120 10.80 -16.59 -7.16
CA PHE A 120 11.41 -16.70 -5.82
C PHE A 120 10.38 -16.98 -4.72
N TYR A 121 9.10 -16.68 -4.94
CA TYR A 121 8.03 -16.99 -3.99
C TYR A 121 7.42 -18.36 -4.27
N ARG A 122 7.79 -19.37 -3.47
CA ARG A 122 7.44 -20.79 -3.72
C ARG A 122 6.06 -21.23 -3.22
N LYS A 123 5.36 -20.39 -2.47
CA LYS A 123 4.03 -20.72 -1.92
C LYS A 123 2.94 -20.43 -2.96
N PRO A 124 1.76 -21.08 -2.86
CA PRO A 124 0.63 -20.76 -3.72
C PRO A 124 0.13 -19.31 -3.51
N GLY A 125 -0.60 -18.80 -4.51
CA GLY A 125 -1.12 -17.43 -4.55
C GLY A 125 -0.18 -16.49 -5.29
N LYS A 126 -0.71 -15.79 -6.29
CA LYS A 126 0.07 -14.94 -7.21
C LYS A 126 -0.02 -13.45 -6.88
N PHE A 127 -0.95 -13.06 -6.02
CA PHE A 127 -1.22 -11.68 -5.66
C PHE A 127 -0.97 -11.47 -4.18
N ALA A 128 -0.45 -10.31 -3.86
CA ALA A 128 -0.20 -9.87 -2.49
C ALA A 128 -0.11 -8.35 -2.48
N ASP A 129 0.58 -7.80 -3.49
CA ASP A 129 0.78 -6.39 -3.67
C ASP A 129 -0.33 -5.77 -4.51
N TYR A 130 -0.87 -4.64 -4.07
CA TYR A 130 -1.90 -3.88 -4.77
C TYR A 130 -1.54 -2.40 -4.79
N MET A 131 -2.12 -1.68 -5.75
CA MET A 131 -2.03 -0.22 -5.83
C MET A 131 -3.40 0.32 -6.20
N LEU A 132 -3.90 1.25 -5.41
CA LEU A 132 -5.21 1.87 -5.55
C LEU A 132 -5.05 3.38 -5.63
N VAL A 133 -5.79 4.02 -6.53
CA VAL A 133 -5.72 5.47 -6.77
C VAL A 133 -7.09 6.11 -6.68
N SER A 134 -7.18 7.34 -6.17
CA SER A 134 -8.46 8.07 -6.13
C SER A 134 -8.92 8.58 -7.50
N ASP A 135 -8.01 8.79 -8.44
CA ASP A 135 -8.32 9.28 -9.79
C ASP A 135 -7.39 8.67 -10.85
N THR A 136 -7.95 7.82 -11.71
CA THR A 136 -7.21 7.18 -12.81
C THR A 136 -6.84 8.15 -13.93
N SER A 137 -7.52 9.29 -14.06
CA SER A 137 -7.21 10.33 -15.04
C SER A 137 -5.87 11.02 -14.75
N ARG A 138 -5.35 10.89 -13.52
CA ARG A 138 -4.01 11.36 -13.14
C ARG A 138 -2.93 10.30 -13.31
N VAL A 139 -3.29 9.07 -13.66
CA VAL A 139 -2.33 7.99 -13.93
C VAL A 139 -1.91 8.00 -15.39
N LYS A 140 -0.64 8.33 -15.65
CA LYS A 140 -0.04 8.28 -16.98
C LYS A 140 0.33 6.84 -17.35
N ARG A 141 0.96 6.10 -16.42
CA ARG A 141 1.36 4.71 -16.63
C ARG A 141 1.35 3.93 -15.32
N PHE A 142 0.92 2.68 -15.38
CA PHE A 142 1.05 1.72 -14.30
C PHE A 142 1.60 0.41 -14.86
N ASP A 143 2.55 -0.21 -14.16
CA ASP A 143 3.15 -1.48 -14.57
C ASP A 143 3.57 -2.35 -13.37
N VAL A 144 3.53 -3.67 -13.57
CA VAL A 144 4.07 -4.68 -12.64
C VAL A 144 5.38 -5.18 -13.25
N THR A 145 6.50 -4.70 -12.72
CA THR A 145 7.81 -5.02 -13.30
C THR A 145 8.20 -6.45 -12.95
N ARG A 146 8.16 -7.36 -13.93
CA ARG A 146 8.44 -8.80 -13.71
C ARG A 146 9.87 -9.22 -14.04
N SER A 147 10.63 -8.39 -14.75
CA SER A 147 12.00 -8.69 -15.16
C SER A 147 12.91 -7.48 -15.00
N PRO A 148 14.14 -7.64 -14.46
CA PRO A 148 14.65 -8.88 -13.86
C PRO A 148 13.95 -9.21 -12.54
N GLU A 149 13.84 -10.50 -12.21
CA GLU A 149 13.38 -10.91 -10.88
C GLU A 149 14.51 -10.65 -9.87
N VAL A 150 14.22 -9.90 -8.80
CA VAL A 150 15.20 -9.57 -7.74
C VAL A 150 14.71 -9.95 -6.34
N SER A 151 13.42 -10.25 -6.19
CA SER A 151 12.80 -10.64 -4.92
C SER A 151 11.56 -11.51 -5.18
N GLY A 152 10.98 -12.11 -4.14
CA GLY A 152 9.70 -12.85 -4.21
C GLY A 152 8.50 -12.04 -4.69
N HIS A 153 8.63 -10.71 -4.72
CA HIS A 153 7.60 -9.77 -5.14
C HIS A 153 8.09 -8.91 -6.32
N CYS A 154 7.18 -8.61 -7.23
CA CYS A 154 7.37 -7.68 -8.34
C CYS A 154 7.24 -6.23 -7.83
N PRO A 155 8.15 -5.33 -8.22
CA PRO A 155 7.94 -3.90 -8.05
C PRO A 155 6.67 -3.42 -8.78
N LEU A 156 5.88 -2.59 -8.12
CA LEU A 156 4.77 -1.85 -8.72
C LEU A 156 5.27 -0.46 -9.10
N PHE A 157 5.08 -0.07 -10.35
CA PHE A 157 5.50 1.22 -10.88
C PHE A 157 4.28 2.06 -11.24
N LEU A 158 4.28 3.32 -10.79
CA LEU A 158 3.27 4.32 -11.11
C LEU A 158 3.95 5.58 -11.63
N GLU A 159 3.48 6.05 -12.77
CA GLU A 159 3.83 7.35 -13.33
C GLU A 159 2.56 8.20 -13.36
N THR A 160 2.60 9.36 -12.70
CA THR A 160 1.49 10.31 -12.64
C THR A 160 1.63 11.39 -13.72
N ARG A 161 0.53 12.05 -14.05
CA ARG A 161 0.50 13.25 -14.89
C ARG A 161 0.85 14.50 -14.09
#